data_AF-A0A564ZA96-F1
#
_entry.id   AF-A0A564ZA96-F1
#
_cell.length_a   1.000
_cell.length_b   1.000
_cell.length_c   1.000
_cell.angle_alpha   90.00
_cell.angle_beta   90.00
_cell.angle_gamma   90.00
#
_symmetry.space_group_name_H-M   'P 1'
#
loop_
_entity.id
_entity.type
_entity.pdbx_description
1 polymer ?
#
loop_
_entity_poly.entity_id
_entity_poly.type
_entity_poly.pdbx_seq_one_letter_code
_entity_poly.pdbx_strand_id
1 'polypeptide(L)'
;MARFKCEICNRRYRMKSLYILHIRFEHPEEARKICTSCATIHSSNGKLFKHIRRENHLECNVCEGRFDTFYLLLGHYITRHQGYQDQHEGEVYECFECERIDHFPEIIIEHWYRVHGSYHIGRLFCLR
;
A
#
# COMPACT_ATOMS: atom_id res chain seq x y z
N MET A 1 2.12 23.45 -15.29
CA MET A 1 1.86 22.45 -16.35
C MET A 1 1.41 21.15 -15.69
N ALA A 2 0.48 20.39 -16.28
CA ALA A 2 0.08 19.09 -15.73
C ALA A 2 1.20 18.06 -15.97
N ARG A 3 1.73 17.48 -14.90
CA ARG A 3 2.93 16.61 -14.92
C ARG A 3 2.58 15.14 -15.07
N PHE A 4 1.37 14.73 -14.69
CA PHE A 4 0.93 13.34 -14.72
C PHE A 4 -0.16 13.16 -15.77
N LYS A 5 0.09 12.32 -16.76
CA LYS A 5 -0.85 11.98 -17.83
C LYS A 5 -1.25 10.51 -17.65
N CYS A 6 -2.54 10.23 -17.68
CA CYS A 6 -3.05 8.87 -17.74
C CYS A 6 -2.86 8.35 -19.15
N GLU A 7 -2.09 7.28 -19.34
CA GLU A 7 -1.89 6.68 -20.66
C GLU A 7 -3.08 5.82 -21.13
N ILE A 8 -4.07 5.59 -20.26
CA ILE A 8 -5.27 4.81 -20.55
C ILE A 8 -6.36 5.71 -21.15
N CYS A 9 -6.62 6.87 -20.53
CA CYS A 9 -7.70 7.79 -20.94
C CYS A 9 -7.22 9.21 -21.29
N ASN A 10 -5.91 9.45 -21.32
CA ASN A 10 -5.26 10.73 -21.66
C ASN A 10 -5.59 11.92 -20.74
N ARG A 11 -6.32 11.72 -19.63
CA ARG A 11 -6.56 12.77 -18.61
C ARG A 11 -5.25 13.22 -17.96
N ARG A 12 -5.18 14.49 -17.60
CA ARG A 12 -3.98 15.14 -17.07
C ARG A 12 -4.22 15.71 -15.68
N TYR A 13 -3.26 15.51 -14.80
CA TYR A 13 -3.33 15.93 -13.40
C TYR A 13 -2.10 16.77 -13.04
N ARG A 14 -2.33 17.80 -12.22
CA ARG A 14 -1.26 18.65 -11.68
C ARG A 14 -0.56 18.00 -10.49
N MET A 15 -1.29 17.18 -9.73
CA MET A 15 -0.80 16.53 -8.52
C MET A 15 -0.72 15.02 -8.70
N LYS A 16 0.32 14.42 -8.14
CA LYS A 16 0.55 12.97 -8.16
C LYS A 16 -0.56 12.21 -7.42
N SER A 17 -1.00 12.72 -6.27
CA SER A 17 -2.08 12.13 -5.47
C SER A 17 -3.38 12.03 -6.26
N LEU A 18 -3.77 13.11 -6.95
CA LEU A 18 -4.97 13.13 -7.81
C LEU A 18 -4.87 12.15 -8.97
N TYR A 19 -3.69 11.99 -9.57
CA TYR A 19 -3.47 11.01 -10.62
C TYR A 19 -3.58 9.57 -10.10
N ILE A 20 -2.97 9.25 -8.95
CA ILE A 20 -3.07 7.93 -8.32
C ILE A 20 -4.53 7.62 -7.95
N LEU A 21 -5.25 8.60 -7.40
CA LEU A 21 -6.66 8.48 -7.06
C LEU A 21 -7.52 8.16 -8.29
N HIS A 22 -7.26 8.87 -9.39
CA HIS A 22 -7.90 8.60 -10.67
C HIS A 22 -7.64 7.17 -11.16
N ILE A 23 -6.38 6.71 -11.16
CA ILE A 23 -6.09 5.32 -11.54
C ILE A 23 -6.83 4.34 -10.62
N ARG A 24 -6.89 4.61 -9.31
CA ARG A 24 -7.55 3.73 -8.34
C ARG A 24 -9.04 3.56 -8.60
N PHE A 25 -9.75 4.62 -8.95
CA PHE A 25 -11.21 4.58 -9.10
C PHE A 25 -11.66 4.30 -10.53
N GLU A 26 -10.96 4.82 -11.53
CA GLU A 26 -11.36 4.71 -12.94
C GLU A 26 -10.66 3.55 -13.67
N HIS A 27 -9.52 3.07 -13.14
CA HIS A 27 -8.67 2.05 -13.76
C HIS A 27 -8.24 0.97 -12.74
N PRO A 28 -9.20 0.22 -12.16
CA PRO A 28 -8.97 -0.65 -11.00
C PRO A 28 -8.01 -1.82 -11.27
N GLU A 29 -7.86 -2.25 -12.52
CA GLU A 29 -6.90 -3.30 -12.90
C GLU A 29 -5.46 -2.77 -12.86
N GLU A 30 -5.25 -1.52 -13.27
CA GLU A 30 -3.98 -0.81 -13.29
C GLU A 30 -3.58 -0.31 -11.90
N ALA A 31 -4.57 -0.01 -11.06
CA ALA A 31 -4.36 0.34 -9.66
C ALA A 31 -3.55 -0.71 -8.87
N ARG A 32 -3.56 -1.97 -9.31
CA ARG A 32 -2.75 -3.05 -8.71
C ARG A 32 -1.28 -3.01 -9.13
N LYS A 33 -1.00 -2.38 -10.28
CA LYS A 33 0.31 -2.36 -10.95
C LYS A 33 1.00 -1.00 -10.87
N ILE A 34 0.40 -0.01 -10.22
CA ILE A 34 0.97 1.33 -10.05
C ILE A 34 1.90 1.40 -8.83
N CYS A 35 3.09 1.96 -9.02
CA CYS A 35 3.96 2.35 -7.92
C CYS A 35 3.45 3.68 -7.35
N THR A 36 3.08 3.70 -6.08
CA THR A 36 2.60 4.91 -5.40
C THR A 36 3.72 5.92 -5.14
N SER A 37 4.99 5.51 -5.11
CA SER A 37 6.16 6.39 -4.87
C SER A 37 6.59 7.17 -6.11
N CYS A 38 6.45 6.62 -7.32
CA CYS A 38 6.79 7.33 -8.56
C CYS A 38 5.59 7.55 -9.51
N ALA A 39 4.42 6.97 -9.19
CA ALA A 39 3.21 6.94 -10.01
C ALA A 39 3.35 6.21 -11.36
N THR A 40 4.36 5.34 -11.52
CA THR A 40 4.55 4.55 -12.74
C THR A 40 3.68 3.30 -12.71
N ILE A 41 2.96 3.01 -13.80
CA ILE A 41 2.20 1.77 -13.97
C ILE A 41 3.11 0.74 -14.63
N HIS A 42 3.20 -0.46 -14.04
CA HIS A 42 3.98 -1.57 -14.57
C HIS A 42 3.09 -2.56 -15.33
N SER A 43 3.69 -3.36 -16.21
CA SER A 43 2.93 -4.35 -16.98
C SER A 43 2.47 -5.56 -16.14
N SER A 44 3.02 -5.76 -14.94
CA SER A 44 2.63 -6.84 -14.03
C SER A 44 3.04 -6.56 -12.58
N ASN A 45 2.38 -7.24 -11.63
CA ASN A 45 2.70 -7.13 -10.20
C ASN A 45 4.13 -7.57 -9.89
N GLY A 46 4.62 -8.63 -10.54
CA GLY A 46 6.01 -9.07 -10.36
C GLY A 46 7.03 -8.01 -10.79
N LYS A 47 6.73 -7.21 -11.82
CA LYS A 47 7.59 -6.09 -12.23
C LYS A 47 7.49 -4.90 -11.28
N LEU A 48 6.29 -4.59 -10.79
CA LEU A 48 6.10 -3.58 -9.75
C LEU A 48 6.90 -3.93 -8.49
N PHE A 49 6.84 -5.19 -8.04
CA PHE A 49 7.56 -5.63 -6.84
C PHE A 49 9.08 -5.52 -7.02
N LYS A 50 9.61 -5.95 -8.17
CA LYS A 50 11.04 -5.77 -8.50
C LYS A 50 11.44 -4.30 -8.54
N HIS A 51 10.57 -3.43 -9.09
CA HIS A 51 10.79 -1.98 -9.10
C HIS A 51 10.84 -1.40 -7.68
N ILE A 52 9.86 -1.69 -6.84
CA ILE A 52 9.80 -1.21 -5.45
C ILE A 52 11.05 -1.64 -4.67
N ARG A 53 11.47 -2.89 -4.82
CA ARG A 53 12.66 -3.42 -4.14
C ARG A 53 13.96 -2.76 -4.64
N ARG A 54 14.11 -2.57 -5.95
CA ARG A 54 15.31 -1.95 -6.55
C ARG A 54 15.44 -0.48 -6.19
N GLU A 55 14.33 0.25 -6.22
CA GLU A 55 14.32 1.69 -5.97
C GLU A 55 14.20 2.03 -4.48
N ASN A 56 14.35 1.05 -3.58
CA ASN A 56 14.26 1.20 -2.13
C ASN A 56 12.97 1.88 -1.66
N HIS A 57 11.85 1.69 -2.38
CA HIS A 57 10.56 2.26 -2.04
C HIS A 57 9.82 1.49 -0.91
N LEU A 58 10.52 0.62 -0.18
CA LEU A 58 10.00 -0.09 1.00
C LEU A 58 10.23 0.76 2.26
N GLU A 59 9.68 1.97 2.22
CA GLU A 59 9.77 2.95 3.29
C GLU A 59 8.41 3.06 3.97
N CYS A 60 8.41 3.26 5.28
CA CYS A 60 7.21 3.61 6.01
C CYS A 60 6.74 5.00 5.56
N ASN A 61 5.43 5.17 5.40
CA ASN A 61 4.81 6.45 5.07
C ASN A 61 4.57 7.34 6.29
N VAL A 62 4.72 6.80 7.51
CA VAL A 62 4.50 7.50 8.78
C VAL A 62 5.82 7.89 9.44
N CYS A 63 6.87 7.08 9.28
CA CYS A 63 8.20 7.35 9.82
C CYS A 63 9.31 7.07 8.80
N GLU A 64 10.56 7.34 9.14
CA GLU A 64 11.73 7.15 8.26
C GLU A 64 12.22 5.68 8.19
N GLY A 65 11.42 4.73 8.68
CA GLY A 65 11.75 3.31 8.67
C GLY A 65 11.88 2.75 7.25
N ARG A 66 12.98 2.01 7.00
CA ARG A 66 13.28 1.35 5.72
C ARG A 66 13.40 -0.15 5.94
N PHE A 67 12.89 -0.94 4.99
CA PHE A 67 12.79 -2.40 5.16
C PHE A 67 13.20 -3.15 3.90
N ASP A 68 13.85 -4.30 4.07
CA ASP A 68 14.32 -5.13 2.95
C ASP A 68 13.21 -5.96 2.30
N THR A 69 12.11 -6.16 3.03
CA THR A 69 10.95 -6.91 2.55
C THR A 69 9.66 -6.21 2.94
N PHE A 70 8.64 -6.44 2.12
CA PHE A 70 7.30 -5.92 2.39
C PHE A 70 6.68 -6.54 3.66
N TYR A 71 7.05 -7.77 4.02
CA TYR A 71 6.61 -8.41 5.27
C TYR A 71 7.04 -7.59 6.49
N LEU A 72 8.31 -7.18 6.50
CA LEU A 72 8.87 -6.37 7.58
C LEU A 72 8.26 -4.98 7.63
N LEU A 73 8.01 -4.35 6.48
CA LEU A 73 7.32 -3.06 6.42
C LEU A 73 5.88 -3.16 6.95
N LEU A 74 5.13 -4.18 6.53
CA LEU A 74 3.75 -4.39 6.96
C LEU A 74 3.68 -4.64 8.48
N GLY A 75 4.53 -5.53 8.99
CA GLY A 75 4.60 -5.79 10.44
C GLY A 75 5.03 -4.57 11.24
N HIS A 76 6.00 -3.79 10.74
CA HIS A 76 6.37 -2.51 11.34
C HIS A 76 5.18 -1.55 11.41
N TYR A 77 4.46 -1.37 10.31
CA TYR A 77 3.33 -0.45 10.25
C TYR A 77 2.22 -0.86 11.23
N ILE A 78 1.83 -2.14 11.20
CA ILE A 78 0.77 -2.68 12.06
C ILE A 78 1.12 -2.50 13.54
N THR A 79 2.36 -2.81 13.92
CA THR A 79 2.79 -2.80 15.33
C THR A 79 3.19 -1.42 15.86
N ARG A 80 3.56 -0.46 14.99
CA ARG A 80 4.08 0.86 15.43
C ARG A 80 3.22 2.04 15.08
N HIS A 81 2.30 1.88 14.13
CA HIS A 81 1.50 2.99 13.60
C HIS A 81 0.01 2.71 13.57
N GLN A 82 -0.42 1.45 13.68
CA GLN A 82 -1.83 1.09 13.70
C GLN A 82 -2.32 0.58 15.06
N GLY A 83 -1.55 -0.29 15.73
CA GLY A 83 -1.95 -0.90 16.99
C GLY A 83 -2.50 0.14 17.95
N TYR A 84 -3.75 -0.05 18.37
CA TYR A 84 -4.42 0.80 19.34
C TYR A 84 -4.95 -0.06 20.48
N GLN A 85 -5.11 0.56 21.65
CA GLN A 85 -5.62 -0.12 22.83
C GLN A 85 -7.15 -0.11 22.80
N ASP A 86 -7.76 -1.28 22.77
CA ASP A 86 -9.18 -1.43 23.06
C ASP A 86 -9.41 -1.31 24.58
N GLN A 87 -10.50 -0.64 24.96
CA GLN A 87 -10.80 -0.33 26.37
C GLN A 87 -11.14 -1.57 27.21
N HIS A 88 -11.43 -2.72 26.59
CA HIS A 88 -11.80 -3.96 27.28
C HIS A 88 -10.88 -5.15 26.97
N GLU A 89 -10.13 -5.15 25.86
CA GLU A 89 -9.42 -6.36 25.40
C GLU A 89 -7.91 -6.20 25.08
N GLY A 90 -7.30 -5.06 25.40
CA GLY A 90 -5.85 -4.85 25.22
C GLY A 90 -5.47 -4.34 23.82
N GLU A 91 -4.23 -4.56 23.36
CA GLU A 91 -3.82 -4.14 22.02
C GLU A 91 -4.53 -4.95 20.93
N VAL A 92 -5.10 -4.25 19.95
CA VAL A 92 -5.77 -4.84 18.80
C VAL A 92 -5.17 -4.36 17.48
N TYR A 93 -5.29 -5.19 16.46
CA TYR A 93 -4.77 -4.96 15.13
C TYR A 93 -5.86 -5.24 14.10
N GLU A 94 -6.12 -4.27 13.23
CA GLU A 94 -7.18 -4.33 12.22
C GLU A 94 -6.59 -4.55 10.82
N CYS A 95 -7.30 -5.25 9.94
CA CYS A 95 -6.90 -5.35 8.53
C CYS A 95 -7.22 -4.06 7.77
N PHE A 96 -6.29 -3.54 6.98
CA PHE A 96 -6.52 -2.31 6.19
C PHE A 96 -7.55 -2.44 5.05
N GLU A 97 -7.96 -3.66 4.72
CA GLU A 97 -8.79 -3.95 3.57
C GLU A 97 -10.13 -4.60 3.91
N CYS A 98 -10.30 -5.02 5.16
CA CYS A 98 -11.56 -5.58 5.64
C CYS A 98 -11.71 -5.36 7.14
N GLU A 99 -12.91 -5.59 7.67
CA GLU A 99 -13.26 -5.35 9.08
C GLU A 99 -12.70 -6.43 10.04
N ARG A 100 -11.69 -7.20 9.62
CA ARG A 100 -11.08 -8.21 10.49
C ARG A 100 -10.20 -7.53 11.53
N ILE A 101 -10.40 -7.93 12.79
CA ILE A 101 -9.60 -7.52 13.94
C ILE A 101 -9.02 -8.78 14.59
N ASP A 102 -7.76 -8.69 15.05
CA ASP A 102 -7.08 -9.71 15.83
C ASP A 102 -6.26 -9.07 16.95
N HIS A 103 -6.03 -9.81 18.03
CA HIS A 103 -5.19 -9.38 19.16
C HIS A 103 -3.70 -9.70 18.97
N PHE A 104 -3.35 -10.38 17.88
CA PHE A 104 -2.00 -10.82 17.58
C PHE A 104 -1.55 -10.30 16.21
N PRO A 105 -0.44 -9.53 16.14
CA PRO A 105 0.00 -8.91 14.89
C PRO A 105 0.36 -9.94 13.82
N GLU A 106 0.91 -11.11 14.21
CA GLU A 106 1.24 -12.20 13.29
C GLU A 106 0.01 -12.76 12.56
N ILE A 107 -1.14 -12.83 13.23
CA ILE A 107 -2.38 -13.36 12.64
C ILE A 107 -2.93 -12.39 11.61
N ILE A 108 -2.94 -11.09 11.92
CA ILE A 108 -3.46 -10.09 10.98
C ILE A 108 -2.55 -9.93 9.76
N ILE A 109 -1.22 -10.05 9.94
CA ILE A 109 -0.25 -10.05 8.84
C ILE A 109 -0.48 -11.28 7.95
N GLU A 110 -0.59 -12.48 8.54
CA GLU A 110 -0.84 -13.71 7.77
C GLU A 110 -2.17 -13.64 7.04
N HIS A 111 -3.23 -13.18 7.70
CA HIS A 111 -4.53 -12.93 7.09
C HIS A 111 -4.38 -12.04 5.85
N TRP A 112 -3.67 -10.90 5.96
CA TRP A 112 -3.48 -10.01 4.84
C TRP A 112 -2.80 -10.73 3.67
N TYR A 113 -1.74 -11.48 3.92
CA TYR A 113 -1.04 -12.24 2.88
C TYR A 113 -1.87 -13.34 2.22
N ARG A 114 -2.70 -14.04 3.00
CA ARG A 114 -3.52 -15.15 2.50
C ARG A 114 -4.78 -14.68 1.76
N VAL A 115 -5.41 -13.61 2.25
CA VAL A 115 -6.72 -13.14 1.77
C VAL A 115 -6.57 -12.02 0.75
N HIS A 116 -5.69 -11.05 1.03
CA HIS A 116 -5.49 -9.86 0.18
C HIS A 116 -4.26 -10.01 -0.74
N GLY A 117 -3.22 -10.69 -0.25
CA GLY A 117 -2.02 -11.06 -0.98
C GLY A 117 -1.23 -9.89 -1.55
N SER A 118 -0.23 -10.20 -2.38
CA SER A 118 0.65 -9.20 -3.02
C SER A 118 -0.04 -8.32 -4.09
N TYR A 119 -1.34 -8.51 -4.31
CA TYR A 119 -2.11 -7.86 -5.38
C TYR A 119 -2.53 -6.43 -5.04
N HIS A 120 -2.57 -6.08 -3.75
CA HIS A 120 -3.05 -4.78 -3.26
C HIS A 120 -2.00 -3.98 -2.48
N ILE A 121 -0.72 -4.27 -2.70
CA ILE A 121 0.43 -3.55 -2.15
C ILE A 121 0.30 -2.01 -2.31
N GLY A 122 -0.36 -1.53 -3.37
CA GLY A 122 -0.60 -0.10 -3.60
C GLY A 122 -1.53 0.61 -2.60
N ARG A 123 -2.25 -0.12 -1.72
CA ARG A 123 -3.12 0.49 -0.70
C ARG A 123 -2.39 0.83 0.61
N LEU A 124 -1.39 0.05 1.00
CA LEU A 124 -0.61 0.30 2.23
C LEU A 124 0.22 1.59 2.18
N PHE A 125 0.60 2.02 0.98
CA PHE A 125 1.31 3.29 0.78
C PHE A 125 0.37 4.51 0.71
N CYS A 126 -0.91 4.33 1.04
CA CYS A 126 -1.96 5.30 0.73
C CYS A 126 -2.89 5.59 1.91
N LEU A 127 -2.35 5.67 3.12
CA LEU A 127 -3.00 6.37 4.22
C LEU A 127 -2.39 7.77 4.31
N ARG A 128 -2.97 8.66 3.52
CA ARG A 128 -3.10 10.09 3.79
C ARG A 128 -4.42 10.56 3.22
#